data_AF-A0A1C5WCU1-F1
#
_entry.id   AF-A0A1C5WCU1-F1
#
_cell.length_a   1.000
_cell.length_b   1.000
_cell.length_c   1.000
_cell.angle_alpha   90.00
_cell.angle_beta   90.00
_cell.angle_gamma   90.00
#
_symmetry.space_group_name_H-M   'P 1'
#
loop_
_entity.id
_entity.type
_entity.pdbx_description
1 polymer ?
#
loop_
_entity_poly.entity_id
_entity_poly.type
_entity_poly.pdbx_seq_one_letter_code
_entity_poly.pdbx_strand_id
1 'polypeptide(L)'
;MCLCCKAGMGHGKVYNTDTLEVHHIIPIEEDDDRKLDDDNLITVCRVHHEQCENGRISREKQKELVTESMHEENSEWGGGIYVL
;
A
#
# COMPACT_ATOMS: atom_id res chain seq x y z
N MET A 1 5.15 6.39 1.04
CA MET A 1 4.25 7.28 0.26
C MET A 1 2.86 6.68 0.23
N CYS A 2 1.80 7.43 -0.07
CA CYS A 2 0.45 6.88 -0.18
C CYS A 2 0.34 5.95 -1.41
N LEU A 3 0.05 4.67 -1.20
CA LEU A 3 -0.05 3.68 -2.29
C LEU A 3 -1.26 3.94 -3.19
N CYS A 4 -2.39 4.40 -2.64
CA CYS A 4 -3.56 4.78 -3.45
C CYS A 4 -3.28 5.99 -4.36
N CYS A 5 -2.52 6.98 -3.87
CA CYS A 5 -2.09 8.11 -4.68
C CYS A 5 -1.19 7.66 -5.83
N LYS A 6 -0.22 6.77 -5.54
CA LYS A 6 0.69 6.18 -6.54
C LYS A 6 -0.08 5.45 -7.64
N ALA A 7 -1.14 4.73 -7.26
CA ALA A 7 -2.04 4.04 -8.16
C ALA A 7 -3.01 4.95 -8.93
N GLY A 8 -2.86 6.28 -8.83
CA GLY A 8 -3.70 7.24 -9.55
C GLY A 8 -5.13 7.37 -9.00
N MET A 9 -5.40 6.89 -7.79
CA MET A 9 -6.75 6.87 -7.18
C MET A 9 -7.17 8.23 -6.59
N GLY A 10 -6.79 9.33 -7.22
CA GLY A 10 -7.41 10.65 -7.09
C GLY A 10 -7.31 11.36 -5.72
N HIS A 11 -7.02 12.66 -5.80
CA HIS A 11 -7.41 13.81 -4.94
C HIS A 11 -6.41 14.97 -5.05
N GLY A 12 -5.34 14.82 -5.86
CA GLY A 12 -4.52 15.93 -6.32
C GLY A 12 -3.04 15.61 -6.53
N LYS A 13 -2.46 14.66 -5.77
CA LYS A 13 -1.03 14.31 -5.81
C LYS A 13 -0.84 12.83 -6.12
N VAL A 14 -0.06 12.49 -7.15
CA VAL A 14 0.31 11.10 -7.49
C VAL A 14 1.34 10.57 -6.50
N TYR A 15 2.36 11.37 -6.17
CA TYR A 15 3.38 11.00 -5.20
C TYR A 15 3.15 11.68 -3.85
N ASN A 16 1.99 11.42 -3.24
CA ASN A 16 1.67 12.06 -1.96
C ASN A 16 2.49 11.45 -0.81
N THR A 17 3.30 12.29 -0.16
CA THR A 17 4.08 11.96 1.04
C THR A 17 3.63 12.72 2.29
N ASP A 18 2.57 13.51 2.18
CA ASP A 18 2.06 14.31 3.29
C ASP A 18 0.99 13.54 4.08
N THR A 19 0.97 13.71 5.41
CA THR A 19 -0.07 13.18 6.32
C THR A 19 -0.33 11.67 6.12
N LEU A 20 0.76 10.89 6.12
CA LEU A 20 0.70 9.44 5.94
C LEU A 20 0.32 8.74 7.24
N GLU A 21 -0.47 7.69 7.10
CA GLU A 21 -1.00 6.84 8.16
C GLU A 21 -0.90 5.37 7.71
N VAL A 22 -0.73 4.46 8.68
CA VAL A 22 -0.79 3.02 8.45
C VAL A 22 -2.20 2.56 8.72
N HIS A 23 -2.81 1.90 7.74
CA HIS A 23 -4.14 1.31 7.85
C HIS A 23 -4.04 -0.22 7.87
N HIS A 24 -4.78 -0.85 8.78
CA HIS A 24 -4.93 -2.31 8.82
C HIS A 24 -6.04 -2.72 7.85
N ILE A 25 -5.71 -3.52 6.84
CA ILE A 25 -6.68 -3.98 5.83
C ILE A 25 -7.74 -4.88 6.49
N ILE A 26 -7.29 -5.80 7.35
CA ILE A 26 -8.09 -6.56 8.29
C ILE A 26 -7.90 -5.90 9.65
N PRO A 27 -8.96 -5.32 10.26
CA PRO A 27 -8.90 -4.70 11.57
C PRO A 27 -8.36 -5.67 12.63
N ILE A 28 -7.64 -5.15 13.61
CA ILE A 28 -7.07 -5.94 14.72
C ILE A 28 -8.18 -6.68 15.48
N GLU A 29 -9.37 -6.08 15.59
CA GLU A 29 -10.54 -6.68 16.24
C GLU A 29 -11.08 -7.90 15.49
N GLU A 30 -10.82 -8.02 14.19
CA GLU A 30 -11.19 -9.19 13.39
C GLU A 30 -10.12 -10.28 13.42
N ASP A 31 -8.83 -9.91 13.49
CA ASP A 31 -7.69 -10.83 13.45
C ASP A 31 -6.40 -10.23 14.08
N ASP A 32 -6.22 -10.38 15.40
CA ASP A 32 -5.07 -9.81 16.15
C ASP A 32 -3.72 -10.44 15.75
N ASP A 33 -3.73 -11.70 15.29
CA ASP A 33 -2.53 -12.40 14.87
C ASP A 33 -1.86 -11.71 13.67
N ARG A 34 -2.65 -10.96 12.88
CA ARG A 34 -2.21 -10.29 11.65
C ARG A 34 -1.86 -8.82 11.80
N LYS A 35 -1.87 -8.28 13.02
CA LYS A 35 -1.69 -6.83 13.24
C LYS A 35 -0.34 -6.28 12.78
N LEU A 36 0.68 -7.14 12.65
CA LEU A 36 2.02 -6.77 12.19
C LEU A 36 2.38 -7.40 10.83
N ASP A 37 1.44 -8.09 10.18
CA ASP A 37 1.70 -8.71 8.88
C ASP A 37 1.87 -7.62 7.82
N ASP A 38 3.01 -7.62 7.11
CA ASP A 38 3.27 -6.62 6.08
C ASP A 38 2.20 -6.64 4.97
N ASP A 39 1.59 -7.79 4.69
CA ASP A 39 0.50 -7.96 3.70
C ASP A 39 -0.87 -7.44 4.20
N ASN A 40 -0.95 -7.07 5.48
CA ASN A 40 -2.14 -6.53 6.15
C ASN A 40 -2.02 -5.03 6.44
N LEU A 41 -0.87 -4.41 6.15
CA LEU A 41 -0.60 -3.00 6.42
C LEU A 41 -0.48 -2.22 5.11
N ILE A 42 -1.25 -1.14 4.96
CA ILE A 42 -1.16 -0.24 3.81
C ILE A 42 -0.81 1.19 4.25
N THR A 43 0.20 1.80 3.62
CA THR A 43 0.53 3.21 3.85
C THR A 43 -0.31 4.10 2.94
N VAL A 44 -1.15 4.95 3.54
CA VAL A 44 -2.08 5.84 2.85
C VAL A 44 -2.06 7.25 3.43
N CYS A 45 -2.55 8.25 2.70
CA CYS A 45 -2.79 9.58 3.27
C CYS A 45 -4.16 9.65 3.93
N ARG A 46 -4.40 10.62 4.82
CA ARG A 46 -5.68 10.79 5.55
C ARG A 46 -6.94 10.62 4.67
N VAL A 47 -6.97 11.21 3.48
CA VAL A 47 -8.12 11.11 2.55
C VAL A 47 -8.36 9.69 2.08
N HIS A 48 -7.30 8.94 1.80
CA HIS A 48 -7.41 7.54 1.40
C HIS A 48 -7.63 6.63 2.60
N HIS A 49 -7.14 6.99 3.79
CA HIS A 49 -7.43 6.27 5.01
C HIS A 49 -8.94 6.25 5.30
N GLU A 50 -9.60 7.42 5.27
CA GLU A 50 -11.06 7.50 5.41
C GLU A 50 -11.79 6.66 4.35
N GLN A 51 -11.29 6.63 3.11
CA GLN A 51 -11.88 5.81 2.05
C GLN A 51 -11.70 4.30 2.25
N CYS A 52 -10.61 3.87 2.88
CA CYS A 52 -10.44 2.49 3.32
C CYS A 52 -11.42 2.15 4.45
N GLU A 53 -11.53 3.01 5.47
CA GLU A 53 -12.43 2.80 6.62
C GLU A 53 -13.91 2.68 6.22
N ASN A 54 -14.37 3.52 5.27
CA ASN A 54 -15.76 3.46 4.79
C ASN A 54 -15.97 2.49 3.61
N GLY A 55 -14.96 1.71 3.24
CA GLY A 55 -15.06 0.66 2.22
C GLY A 55 -15.16 1.17 0.77
N ARG A 56 -14.95 2.46 0.50
CA ARG A 56 -14.82 2.97 -0.88
C ARG A 56 -13.63 2.36 -1.61
N ILE A 57 -12.56 2.07 -0.88
CA ILE A 57 -11.43 1.27 -1.38
C ILE A 57 -11.55 -0.12 -0.76
N SER A 58 -11.88 -1.11 -1.60
CA SER A 58 -12.10 -2.48 -1.13
C SER A 58 -10.82 -3.07 -0.52
N ARG A 59 -10.97 -3.97 0.46
CA ARG A 59 -9.83 -4.71 1.05
C ARG A 59 -9.01 -5.46 -0.01
N GLU A 60 -9.68 -5.98 -1.04
CA GLU A 60 -9.04 -6.64 -2.19
C GLU A 60 -8.10 -5.67 -2.91
N LYS A 61 -8.58 -4.45 -3.21
CA LYS A 61 -7.74 -3.43 -3.85
C LYS A 61 -6.59 -3.00 -2.95
N GLN A 62 -6.81 -2.89 -1.65
CA GLN A 62 -5.73 -2.57 -0.70
C GLN A 62 -4.63 -3.64 -0.73
N LYS A 63 -5.00 -4.93 -0.72
CA LYS A 63 -4.04 -6.06 -0.80
C LYS A 63 -3.29 -6.10 -2.11
N GLU A 64 -3.97 -5.82 -3.22
CA GLU A 64 -3.35 -5.70 -4.55
C GLU A 64 -2.23 -4.65 -4.52
N LEU A 65 -2.52 -3.45 -4.00
CA LEU A 65 -1.54 -2.35 -3.94
C LEU A 65 -0.34 -2.65 -3.03
N VAL A 66 -0.55 -3.32 -1.90
CA VAL A 66 0.54 -3.76 -1.01
C VAL A 66 1.42 -4.77 -1.73
N THR A 67 0.80 -5.78 -2.36
CA THR A 67 1.51 -6.82 -3.11
C THR A 67 2.35 -6.23 -4.24
N GLU A 68 1.78 -5.33 -5.05
CA GLU A 68 2.50 -4.61 -6.12
C GLU A 68 3.72 -3.87 -5.58
N SER A 69 3.59 -3.19 -4.43
CA SER A 69 4.69 -2.43 -3.84
C SER A 69 5.87 -3.28 -3.38
N MET A 70 5.62 -4.52 -2.91
CA MET A 70 6.66 -5.46 -2.49
C MET A 70 7.41 -6.08 -3.66
N HIS A 71 6.77 -6.22 -4.82
CA HIS A 71 7.40 -6.82 -6.01
C HIS A 71 8.33 -5.88 -6.76
N GLU A 72 8.06 -4.57 -6.72
CA GLU A 72 8.95 -3.56 -7.33
C GLU A 72 10.37 -3.61 -6.75
N GLU A 73 10.49 -3.85 -5.44
CA GLU A 73 11.78 -3.90 -4.72
C GLU A 73 12.71 -5.04 -5.21
N ASN A 74 12.15 -6.08 -5.83
CA ASN A 74 12.91 -7.25 -6.29
C ASN A 74 13.44 -7.11 -7.73
N SER A 75 13.13 -6.02 -8.44
CA SER A 75 13.45 -5.86 -9.86
C SER A 75 14.69 -5.00 -10.16
N GLU A 76 15.20 -4.22 -9.19
CA GLU A 76 16.28 -3.24 -9.43
C GLU A 76 17.71 -3.75 -9.12
N TRP A 77 17.88 -4.99 -8.64
CA TRP A 77 19.21 -5.61 -8.43
C TRP A 77 19.34 -7.01 -9.04
N GLY A 78 18.70 -7.26 -10.19
CA GLY A 78 18.99 -8.40 -11.06
C GLY A 78 20.23 -8.12 -11.91
N GLY A 79 21.42 -8.32 -11.34
CA GLY A 79 22.72 -7.94 -11.86
C GLY A 79 22.95 -8.19 -13.37
N GLY A 80 23.52 -7.16 -14.01
CA GLY A 80 24.04 -7.24 -15.37
C GLY A 80 25.07 -8.36 -15.51
N ILE A 81 24.82 -9.25 -16.47
CA ILE A 81 25.86 -10.09 -17.04
C ILE A 81 26.64 -9.19 -18.01
N TYR A 82 27.81 -8.69 -17.58
CA TYR A 82 28.86 -8.35 -18.52
C TYR A 82 29.34 -9.66 -19.15
N VAL A 83 28.99 -9.91 -20.41
CA VAL A 83 29.73 -10.85 -21.25
C VAL A 83 30.69 -10.03 -22.09
N LEU A 84 31.99 -10.31 -21.89
CA LEU A 84 33.12 -9.81 -22.68
C LEU A 84 33.01 -10.19 -24.16
#